data_AF-A0A443QAG1-F1
#
_entry.id   AF-A0A443QAG1-F1
#
_cell.length_a   1.000
_cell.length_b   1.000
_cell.length_c   1.000
_cell.angle_alpha   90.00
_cell.angle_beta   90.00
_cell.angle_gamma   90.00
#
_symmetry.space_group_name_H-M   'P 1'
#
loop_
_entity.id
_entity.type
_entity.pdbx_description
1 polymer ?
#
loop_
_entity_poly.entity_id
_entity_poly.type
_entity_poly.pdbx_seq_one_letter_code
_entity_poly.pdbx_strand_id
1 'polypeptide(L)'
;MHGENPIRIYTFVGKAKQVEFAADVVLTAISYIEQLLDISYTLPKLDFVTIHNFTMGGMENWGLITILADAIIFEKNETSFKNIRRSVDVVSHEIAHQWTGNLVTMSLWSKI
;
A
#
# COMPACT_ATOMS: atom_id res chain seq x y z
N MET A 1 6.35 -15.95 -0.78
CA MET A 1 5.21 -16.90 -0.71
C MET A 1 4.27 -16.41 0.38
N HIS A 2 3.16 -15.75 0.03
CA HIS A 2 2.13 -15.28 0.98
C HIS A 2 0.91 -16.22 1.02
N GLY A 3 1.15 -17.53 0.87
CA GLY A 3 0.07 -18.54 0.80
C GLY A 3 -0.79 -18.63 2.07
N GLU A 4 -0.29 -18.15 3.21
CA GLU A 4 -1.02 -18.14 4.49
C GLU A 4 -1.56 -16.75 4.88
N ASN A 5 -0.95 -15.66 4.39
CA ASN A 5 -1.33 -14.28 4.74
C ASN A 5 -1.89 -13.54 3.52
N PRO A 6 -3.22 -13.50 3.31
CA PRO A 6 -3.81 -12.86 2.15
C PRO A 6 -3.49 -11.35 2.10
N ILE A 7 -3.12 -10.90 0.90
CA ILE A 7 -2.99 -9.49 0.55
C ILE A 7 -4.13 -9.12 -0.40
N ARG A 8 -4.91 -8.10 -0.08
CA ARG A 8 -6.14 -7.75 -0.81
C ARG A 8 -6.24 -6.25 -1.06
N ILE A 9 -6.88 -5.88 -2.17
CA ILE A 9 -7.27 -4.50 -2.44
C ILE A 9 -8.79 -4.43 -2.57
N TYR A 10 -9.41 -3.68 -1.66
CA TYR A 10 -10.82 -3.32 -1.71
C TYR A 10 -10.96 -2.00 -2.46
N THR A 11 -11.72 -2.03 -3.56
CA THR A 11 -11.99 -0.85 -4.39
C THR A 11 -13.47 -0.75 -4.73
N PHE A 12 -13.88 0.33 -5.39
CA PHE A 12 -15.26 0.55 -5.79
C PHE A 12 -15.76 -0.56 -6.74
N VAL A 13 -17.07 -0.79 -6.72
CA VAL A 13 -17.72 -1.77 -7.59
C VAL A 13 -17.37 -1.47 -9.05
N GLY A 14 -16.94 -2.50 -9.79
CA GLY A 14 -16.55 -2.38 -11.20
C GLY A 14 -15.11 -1.90 -11.44
N LYS A 15 -14.36 -1.56 -10.38
CA LYS A 15 -12.99 -1.01 -10.49
C LYS A 15 -11.88 -2.01 -10.18
N ALA A 16 -12.20 -3.27 -9.89
CA ALA A 16 -11.23 -4.31 -9.50
C ALA A 16 -10.07 -4.48 -10.51
N LYS A 17 -10.35 -4.46 -11.82
CA LYS A 17 -9.29 -4.58 -12.85
C LYS A 17 -8.35 -3.39 -12.88
N GLN A 18 -8.82 -2.22 -12.44
CA GLN A 18 -8.07 -0.97 -12.51
C GLN A 18 -7.05 -0.86 -11.38
N VAL A 19 -7.09 -1.74 -10.38
CA VAL A 19 -6.11 -1.77 -9.27
C VAL A 19 -5.10 -2.91 -9.40
N GLU A 20 -5.12 -3.67 -10.49
CA GLU A 20 -4.21 -4.82 -10.71
C GLU A 20 -2.74 -4.39 -10.69
N PHE A 21 -2.40 -3.27 -11.34
CA PHE A 21 -1.04 -2.72 -11.27
C PHE A 21 -0.62 -2.37 -9.84
N ALA A 22 -1.52 -1.78 -9.05
CA ALA A 22 -1.22 -1.48 -7.65
C ALA A 22 -1.00 -2.77 -6.86
N ALA A 23 -1.75 -3.84 -7.13
CA ALA A 23 -1.53 -5.14 -6.49
C ALA A 23 -0.12 -5.69 -6.81
N ASP A 24 0.35 -5.57 -8.05
CA ASP A 24 1.72 -5.97 -8.41
C ASP A 24 2.78 -5.17 -7.64
N VAL A 25 2.57 -3.86 -7.49
CA VAL A 25 3.44 -2.99 -6.68
C VAL A 25 3.44 -3.43 -5.22
N VAL A 26 2.26 -3.71 -4.64
CA VAL A 26 2.15 -4.17 -3.25
C VAL A 26 2.96 -5.45 -3.03
N LEU A 27 2.76 -6.45 -3.89
CA LEU A 27 3.47 -7.74 -3.81
C LEU A 27 4.99 -7.57 -3.94
N THR A 28 5.41 -6.68 -4.84
CA THR A 28 6.84 -6.39 -5.06
C THR A 28 7.45 -5.69 -3.84
N ALA A 29 6.79 -4.64 -3.34
CA ALA A 29 7.30 -3.83 -2.23
C ALA A 29 7.37 -4.63 -0.92
N ILE A 30 6.32 -5.38 -0.58
CA ILE A 30 6.34 -6.19 0.65
C ILE A 30 7.43 -7.25 0.61
N SER A 31 7.56 -7.97 -0.52
CA SER A 31 8.61 -8.99 -0.69
C SER A 31 10.01 -8.39 -0.60
N TYR A 32 10.19 -7.19 -1.16
CA TYR A 32 11.47 -6.47 -1.12
C TYR A 32 11.84 -6.06 0.31
N ILE A 33 10.90 -5.49 1.08
CA ILE A 33 11.19 -5.02 2.44
C ILE A 33 11.41 -6.19 3.40
N GLU A 34 10.64 -7.28 3.28
CA GLU A 34 10.87 -8.51 4.03
C GLU A 34 12.29 -9.05 3.81
N GLN A 35 12.74 -9.10 2.56
CA GLN A 35 14.11 -9.53 2.22
C GLN A 35 15.18 -8.54 2.69
N LEU A 36 14.91 -7.24 2.59
CA LEU A 36 15.85 -6.20 2.97
C LEU A 36 16.12 -6.18 4.48
N LEU A 37 15.07 -6.33 5.28
CA LEU A 37 15.14 -6.23 6.74
C LEU A 37 15.32 -7.59 7.43
N ASP A 38 15.17 -8.69 6.69
CA ASP A 38 15.13 -10.06 7.23
C ASP A 38 14.07 -10.23 8.33
N ILE A 39 12.94 -9.54 8.17
CA ILE A 39 11.81 -9.54 9.10
C ILE A 39 10.53 -9.69 8.29
N SER A 40 9.85 -10.82 8.46
CA SER A 40 8.55 -11.07 7.82
C SER A 40 7.47 -10.12 8.34
N TYR A 41 6.50 -9.81 7.48
CA TYR A 41 5.28 -9.13 7.90
C TYR A 41 4.51 -9.98 8.92
N THR A 42 4.13 -9.37 10.04
CA THR A 42 3.74 -10.10 11.26
C THR A 42 2.25 -10.41 11.38
N LEU A 43 1.38 -9.71 10.65
CA LEU A 43 -0.07 -9.90 10.74
C LEU A 43 -0.55 -10.97 9.74
N PRO A 44 -1.66 -11.68 10.06
CA PRO A 44 -2.17 -12.75 9.21
C PRO A 44 -2.79 -12.26 7.89
N LYS A 45 -2.82 -10.95 7.63
CA LYS A 45 -3.37 -10.34 6.41
C LYS A 45 -2.87 -8.92 6.24
N LEU A 46 -2.88 -8.43 4.99
CA LEU A 46 -2.71 -7.01 4.68
C LEU A 46 -3.76 -6.57 3.66
N ASP A 47 -4.66 -5.71 4.07
CA ASP A 47 -5.68 -5.16 3.17
C ASP A 47 -5.35 -3.71 2.81
N PHE A 48 -5.67 -3.33 1.58
CA PHE A 48 -5.77 -1.95 1.13
C PHE A 48 -7.23 -1.62 0.90
N VAL A 49 -7.67 -0.41 1.24
CA VAL A 49 -9.00 0.09 0.90
C VAL A 49 -8.91 1.45 0.24
N THR A 50 -9.53 1.58 -0.94
CA THR A 50 -9.58 2.86 -1.65
C THR A 50 -10.59 3.81 -1.02
N ILE A 51 -10.19 5.06 -0.85
CA ILE A 51 -11.04 6.13 -0.33
C ILE A 51 -11.16 7.24 -1.38
N HIS A 52 -12.38 7.73 -1.63
CA HIS A 52 -12.65 8.76 -2.65
C HIS A 52 -12.18 10.15 -2.22
N ASN A 53 -12.35 10.49 -0.94
CA ASN A 53 -11.99 11.79 -0.40
C ASN A 53 -11.07 11.59 0.79
N PHE A 54 -9.77 11.71 0.54
CA PHE A 54 -8.74 11.54 1.55
C PHE A 54 -7.79 12.75 1.49
N THR A 55 -7.47 13.33 2.65
CA THR A 55 -6.61 14.52 2.73
C THR A 55 -5.14 14.21 2.48
N MET A 56 -4.75 12.93 2.56
CA MET A 56 -3.38 12.44 2.36
C MET A 56 -3.31 11.48 1.16
N GLY A 57 -2.11 11.03 0.79
CA GLY A 57 -1.92 10.03 -0.28
C GLY A 57 -2.35 8.62 0.16
N GLY A 58 -2.02 8.28 1.40
CA GLY A 58 -2.38 7.04 2.09
C GLY A 58 -2.20 7.21 3.60
N MET A 59 -2.56 6.17 4.36
CA MET A 59 -2.31 6.06 5.79
C MET A 59 -2.12 4.59 6.16
N GLU A 60 -1.09 4.33 6.96
CA GLU A 60 -0.44 3.04 7.12
C GLU A 60 -1.10 2.07 8.11
N ASN A 61 -2.37 2.27 8.46
CA ASN A 61 -2.99 1.57 9.61
C ASN A 61 -2.69 0.06 9.54
N TRP A 62 -2.16 -0.50 10.63
CA TRP A 62 -1.52 -1.81 10.58
C TRP A 62 -2.50 -2.93 10.19
N GLY A 63 -2.28 -3.50 9.01
CA GLY A 63 -3.14 -4.53 8.42
C GLY A 63 -4.31 -3.99 7.59
N LEU A 64 -4.61 -2.69 7.60
CA LEU A 64 -5.61 -2.05 6.76
C LEU A 64 -5.12 -0.67 6.28
N ILE A 65 -4.35 -0.66 5.20
CA ILE A 65 -3.86 0.57 4.59
C ILE A 65 -5.03 1.26 3.88
N THR A 66 -5.25 2.54 4.18
CA THR A 66 -6.21 3.36 3.42
C THR A 66 -5.47 4.15 2.37
N ILE A 67 -5.96 4.20 1.14
CA ILE A 67 -5.25 4.86 0.04
C ILE A 67 -6.21 5.67 -0.83
N LEU A 68 -5.76 6.83 -1.30
CA LEU A 68 -6.56 7.68 -2.17
C LEU A 68 -6.83 6.94 -3.49
N ALA A 69 -8.08 6.96 -3.96
CA ALA A 69 -8.51 6.28 -5.18
C ALA A 69 -7.62 6.61 -6.39
N ASP A 70 -7.34 7.90 -6.60
CA ASP A 70 -6.51 8.41 -7.70
C ASP A 70 -5.05 7.93 -7.64
N ALA A 71 -4.61 7.42 -6.49
CA ALA A 71 -3.27 6.89 -6.31
C ALA A 71 -3.16 5.41 -6.70
N ILE A 72 -4.26 4.65 -6.86
CA ILE A 72 -4.18 3.22 -7.22
C ILE A 72 -5.14 2.76 -8.32
N ILE A 73 -6.11 3.58 -8.72
CA ILE A 73 -7.04 3.26 -9.80
C ILE A 73 -6.45 3.76 -11.13
N PHE A 74 -6.17 2.82 -12.02
CA PHE A 74 -5.58 3.06 -13.33
C PHE A 74 -6.60 2.91 -14.45
N GLU A 75 -6.76 3.97 -15.22
CA GLU A 75 -7.57 4.00 -16.43
C GLU A 75 -6.67 3.78 -17.66
N LYS A 76 -6.98 2.74 -18.42
CA LYS A 76 -6.16 2.33 -19.58
C LYS A 76 -6.10 3.48 -20.59
N ASN A 77 -4.88 3.87 -20.96
CA ASN A 77 -4.56 4.97 -21.89
C ASN A 77 -4.87 6.39 -21.36
N GLU A 78 -5.35 6.56 -20.13
CA GLU A 78 -5.63 7.86 -19.53
C GLU A 78 -4.66 8.20 -18.39
N THR A 79 -4.21 7.20 -17.62
CA THR A 79 -3.30 7.46 -16.50
C THR A 79 -1.90 7.84 -16.99
N SER A 80 -1.45 9.04 -16.63
CA SER A 80 -0.11 9.52 -16.98
C SER A 80 1.01 8.75 -16.26
N PHE A 81 2.21 8.70 -16.86
CA PHE A 81 3.40 8.15 -16.21
C PHE A 81 3.72 8.79 -14.86
N LYS A 82 3.43 10.09 -14.70
CA LYS A 82 3.58 10.81 -13.44
C LYS A 82 2.68 10.21 -12.35
N ASN A 83 1.44 9.88 -12.69
CA ASN A 83 0.50 9.27 -11.74
C ASN A 83 0.88 7.82 -11.44
N ILE A 84 1.36 7.06 -12.43
CA ILE A 84 1.91 5.71 -12.22
C ILE A 84 3.07 5.74 -11.23
N ARG A 85 4.05 6.64 -11.44
CA ARG A 85 5.17 6.79 -10.51
C ARG A 85 4.71 7.18 -9.11
N ARG A 86 3.79 8.15 -9.00
CA ARG A 86 3.23 8.56 -7.71
C ARG A 86 2.55 7.39 -6.98
N SER A 87 1.84 6.53 -7.71
CA SER A 87 1.26 5.31 -7.15
C SER A 87 2.32 4.40 -6.55
N VAL A 88 3.38 4.12 -7.30
CA VAL A 88 4.50 3.30 -6.83
C VAL A 88 5.10 3.89 -5.55
N ASP A 89 5.34 5.20 -5.53
CA ASP A 89 5.90 5.90 -4.39
C ASP A 89 5.00 5.78 -3.15
N VAL A 90 3.70 6.11 -3.28
CA VAL A 90 2.75 6.07 -2.15
C VAL A 90 2.53 4.66 -1.65
N VAL A 91 2.27 3.69 -2.53
CA VAL A 91 2.05 2.29 -2.12
C VAL A 91 3.28 1.73 -1.39
N SER A 92 4.49 2.00 -1.92
CA SER A 92 5.72 1.55 -1.28
C SER A 92 5.94 2.23 0.07
N HIS A 93 5.58 3.51 0.20
CA HIS A 93 5.66 4.27 1.44
C HIS A 93 4.77 3.68 2.54
N GLU A 94 3.49 3.41 2.25
CA GLU A 94 2.57 2.81 3.23
C GLU A 94 3.00 1.39 3.64
N ILE A 95 3.62 0.63 2.73
CA ILE A 95 4.17 -0.69 3.03
C ILE A 95 5.41 -0.57 3.92
N ALA A 96 6.30 0.40 3.66
CA ALA A 96 7.47 0.63 4.50
C ALA A 96 7.07 0.96 5.95
N HIS A 97 6.00 1.74 6.14
CA HIS A 97 5.46 2.04 7.45
C HIS A 97 5.03 0.82 8.26
N GLN A 98 4.79 -0.33 7.63
CA GLN A 98 4.52 -1.58 8.35
C GLN A 98 5.71 -2.00 9.25
N TRP A 99 6.93 -1.59 8.90
CA TRP A 99 8.12 -1.73 9.75
C TRP A 99 8.47 -0.42 10.46
N THR A 100 8.51 0.70 9.73
CA THR A 100 8.95 2.01 10.25
C THR A 100 7.76 2.92 10.54
N GLY A 101 7.10 2.69 11.66
CA GLY A 101 5.85 3.34 12.04
C GLY A 101 5.03 2.40 12.89
N ASN A 102 4.74 1.21 12.36
CA ASN A 102 3.93 0.20 13.02
C ASN A 102 4.77 -0.74 13.92
N LEU A 103 5.71 -1.49 13.35
CA LEU A 103 6.56 -2.40 14.14
C LEU A 103 7.50 -1.64 15.07
N VAL A 104 8.13 -0.57 14.56
CA VAL A 104 8.97 0.34 15.33
C VAL A 104 8.41 1.74 15.20
N THR A 105 7.84 2.24 16.29
CA THR A 105 7.28 3.60 16.37
C THR A 105 8.22 4.51 17.16
N MET A 106 8.35 5.76 16.73
CA MET A 106 9.02 6.80 17.51
C MET A 106 8.38 6.96 18.90
N SER A 107 9.19 7.35 19.89
CA SER A 107 8.71 7.55 21.26
C SER A 107 7.85 8.81 21.44
N LEU A 108 8.03 9.81 20.57
CA LEU A 108 7.43 11.15 20.68
C LEU A 108 7.19 11.73 19.28
N TRP A 109 6.07 12.43 19.10
CA TRP A 109 5.64 13.05 17.84
C TRP A 109 6.63 14.09 17.29
N SER A 110 7.41 14.75 18.13
CA SER A 110 8.42 15.72 17.68
C SER A 110 9.59 15.09 16.91
N LYS A 111 9.60 13.76 16.77
CA LYS A 111 10.60 12.99 16.03
C LYS A 111 10.05 12.40 14.72
N ILE A 112 8.83 12.79 14.34
CA ILE A 112 8.25 12.47 13.02
C ILE A 112 8.94 13.28 11.93
#